data_AF-A0AAE0QQY6-F1
#
_entry.id   AF-A0AAE0QQY6-F1
#
_cell.length_a   1.000
_cell.length_b   1.000
_cell.length_c   1.000
_cell.angle_alpha   90.00
_cell.angle_beta   90.00
_cell.angle_gamma   90.00
#
_symmetry.space_group_name_H-M   'P 1'
#
loop_
_entity.id
_entity.type
_entity.pdbx_description
1 polymer ?
#
loop_
_entity_poly.entity_id
_entity_poly.type
_entity_poly.pdbx_seq_one_letter_code
_entity_poly.pdbx_strand_id
1 'polypeptide(L)'
;MVVCRMTLMVCKKKRSKIEKKTKWWKLKKEECCEEFRQKLRQALGGQVVLPDDWETTAEVIRETGRKVLGVSSGRRKEDKETWWWNEEVQDSVQRKRLAKKKWDMDRTEENRQEYKECSKLELLRIEMEGCSQVRRVYRGDGRSTLRS
;
A
#
# COMPACT_ATOMS: atom_id res chain seq x y z
N MET A 1 -32.67 38.27 4.13
CA MET A 1 -31.83 37.11 4.52
C MET A 1 -31.51 36.31 3.26
N VAL A 2 -30.25 36.29 2.82
CA VAL A 2 -29.85 35.52 1.62
C VAL A 2 -29.10 34.28 2.10
N VAL A 3 -29.72 33.10 2.01
CA VAL A 3 -29.09 31.82 2.33
C VAL A 3 -28.32 31.35 1.10
N CYS A 4 -27.01 31.55 1.10
CA CYS A 4 -26.15 31.12 0.00
C CYS A 4 -25.84 29.62 0.12
N ARG A 5 -26.44 28.80 -0.75
CA ARG A 5 -26.27 27.35 -0.76
C ARG A 5 -25.00 27.00 -1.56
N MET A 6 -23.88 26.80 -0.86
CA MET A 6 -22.62 26.41 -1.51
C MET A 6 -22.52 24.89 -1.66
N THR A 7 -22.53 24.41 -2.90
CA THR A 7 -22.25 23.02 -3.26
C THR A 7 -20.74 22.81 -3.38
N LEU A 8 -20.16 22.19 -2.35
CA LEU A 8 -18.76 21.75 -2.39
C LEU A 8 -18.64 20.52 -3.31
N MET A 9 -18.12 20.73 -4.52
CA MET A 9 -17.71 19.63 -5.40
C MET A 9 -16.43 19.00 -4.86
N VAL A 10 -16.55 17.82 -4.25
CA VAL A 10 -15.40 17.03 -3.81
C VAL A 10 -14.72 16.42 -5.03
N CYS A 11 -13.70 17.10 -5.56
CA CYS A 11 -12.84 16.53 -6.60
C CYS A 11 -12.01 15.38 -6.00
N LYS A 12 -12.46 14.13 -6.21
CA LYS A 12 -11.68 12.93 -5.86
C LYS A 12 -10.36 12.97 -6.63
N LYS A 13 -9.23 13.15 -5.93
CA LYS A 13 -7.90 13.04 -6.51
C LYS A 13 -7.80 11.69 -7.23
N LYS A 14 -7.62 11.71 -8.56
CA LYS A 14 -7.43 10.49 -9.35
C LYS A 14 -6.14 9.84 -8.85
N ARG A 15 -6.23 8.60 -8.34
CA ARG A 15 -5.04 7.81 -8.02
C ARG A 15 -4.24 7.66 -9.31
N SER A 16 -2.96 8.04 -9.29
CA SER A 16 -2.05 7.77 -10.40
C SER A 16 -2.07 6.26 -10.68
N LYS A 17 -2.42 5.85 -11.90
CA LYS A 17 -2.34 4.45 -12.31
C LYS A 17 -0.86 4.06 -12.26
N ILE A 18 -0.45 3.36 -11.21
CA ILE A 18 0.87 2.76 -11.14
C ILE A 18 0.87 1.62 -12.18
N GLU A 19 1.84 1.64 -13.09
CA GLU A 19 1.97 0.63 -14.13
C GLU A 19 2.10 -0.77 -13.52
N LYS A 20 1.38 -1.73 -14.10
CA LYS A 20 1.40 -3.12 -13.67
C LYS A 20 2.76 -3.74 -14.01
N LYS A 21 3.60 -3.98 -13.00
CA LYS A 21 4.92 -4.60 -13.19
C LYS A 21 4.83 -6.13 -13.12
N THR A 22 5.49 -6.83 -14.03
CA THR A 22 5.67 -8.29 -13.99
C THR A 22 6.46 -8.71 -12.75
N LYS A 23 6.07 -9.80 -12.11
CA LYS A 23 6.69 -10.31 -10.89
C LYS A 23 7.98 -11.11 -11.18
N TRP A 24 9.03 -10.46 -11.70
CA TRP A 24 10.32 -11.10 -12.02
C TRP A 24 11.00 -11.83 -10.85
N TRP A 25 10.88 -11.31 -9.63
CA TRP A 25 11.36 -11.95 -8.39
C TRP A 25 10.87 -13.38 -8.16
N LYS A 26 9.75 -13.82 -8.78
CA LYS A 26 9.29 -15.21 -8.71
C LYS A 26 10.18 -16.20 -9.45
N LEU A 27 11.05 -15.73 -10.37
CA LEU A 27 12.03 -16.57 -11.07
C LEU A 27 13.11 -17.15 -10.14
N LYS A 28 13.21 -16.64 -8.89
CA LYS A 28 14.07 -17.26 -7.87
C LYS A 28 13.57 -18.65 -7.47
N LYS A 29 12.31 -18.98 -7.73
CA LYS A 29 11.77 -20.33 -7.53
C LYS A 29 12.03 -21.16 -8.76
N GLU A 30 12.65 -22.32 -8.58
CA GLU A 30 13.06 -23.21 -9.65
C GLU A 30 11.86 -23.69 -10.47
N GLU A 31 10.77 -24.10 -9.81
CA GLU A 31 9.50 -24.50 -10.46
C GLU A 31 8.94 -23.40 -11.39
N CYS A 32 8.86 -22.16 -10.92
CA CYS A 32 8.36 -21.04 -11.73
C CYS A 32 9.31 -20.68 -12.88
N CYS A 33 10.60 -20.93 -12.71
CA CYS A 33 11.61 -20.71 -13.75
C CYS A 33 11.46 -21.75 -14.86
N GLU A 34 11.30 -23.03 -14.50
CA GLU A 34 11.12 -24.11 -15.46
C GLU A 34 9.82 -23.97 -16.26
N GLU A 35 8.69 -23.70 -15.59
CA GLU A 35 7.42 -23.42 -16.26
C GLU A 35 7.53 -22.25 -17.25
N PHE A 36 8.21 -21.17 -16.84
CA PHE A 36 8.44 -20.02 -17.69
C PHE A 36 9.30 -20.38 -18.92
N ARG A 37 10.38 -21.14 -18.73
CA ARG A 37 11.25 -21.59 -19.84
C ARG A 37 10.50 -22.52 -20.80
N GLN A 38 9.66 -23.41 -20.29
CA GLN A 38 8.87 -24.31 -21.11
C GLN A 38 7.84 -23.53 -21.96
N LYS A 39 7.10 -22.61 -21.33
CA LYS A 39 6.14 -21.76 -22.06
C LYS A 39 6.82 -20.81 -23.04
N LEU A 40 8.00 -20.29 -22.71
CA LEU A 40 8.77 -19.44 -23.61
C LEU A 40 9.24 -20.22 -24.84
N ARG A 41 9.74 -21.45 -24.65
CA ARG A 41 10.10 -22.34 -25.77
C ARG A 41 8.89 -22.66 -26.65
N GLN A 42 7.72 -22.92 -26.07
CA GLN A 42 6.49 -23.13 -26.83
C GLN A 42 6.07 -21.88 -27.61
N ALA A 43 6.14 -20.69 -27.00
CA ALA A 43 5.77 -19.43 -27.63
C ALA A 43 6.70 -19.03 -28.79
N LEU A 44 7.99 -19.39 -28.70
CA LEU A 44 8.98 -19.19 -29.75
C LEU A 44 9.04 -20.34 -30.76
N GLY A 45 8.07 -21.26 -30.74
CA GLY A 45 7.96 -22.35 -31.71
C GLY A 45 9.08 -23.39 -31.63
N GLY A 46 9.77 -23.52 -30.49
CA GLY A 46 10.87 -24.46 -30.32
C GLY A 46 12.15 -24.10 -31.07
N GLN A 47 12.26 -22.89 -31.63
CA GLN A 47 13.49 -22.45 -32.29
C GLN A 47 14.62 -22.29 -31.25
N VAL A 48 15.76 -22.92 -31.54
CA VAL A 48 17.00 -22.79 -30.76
C VAL A 48 17.66 -21.42 -30.98
N VAL A 49 17.35 -20.79 -32.12
CA VAL A 49 17.87 -19.48 -32.53
C VAL A 49 16.75 -18.45 -32.40
N LEU A 50 17.02 -17.38 -31.65
CA LEU A 50 16.06 -16.28 -31.49
C LEU A 50 15.98 -15.49 -32.81
N PRO A 51 14.79 -14.98 -33.19
CA PRO A 51 14.67 -14.05 -34.30
C PRO A 51 15.61 -12.85 -34.12
N ASP A 52 16.17 -12.33 -35.21
CA ASP A 52 17.02 -11.12 -35.19
C ASP A 52 16.24 -9.88 -34.71
N ASP A 53 14.90 -9.97 -34.78
CA ASP A 53 13.96 -8.98 -34.25
C ASP A 53 13.88 -9.03 -32.71
N TRP A 54 14.79 -8.28 -32.09
CA TRP A 54 14.87 -8.14 -30.64
C TRP A 54 13.59 -7.57 -30.02
N GLU A 55 12.91 -6.64 -30.69
CA GLU A 55 11.67 -6.02 -30.19
C GLU A 55 10.55 -7.05 -30.02
N THR A 56 10.33 -7.86 -31.05
CA THR A 56 9.33 -8.93 -31.07
C THR A 56 9.67 -10.00 -30.02
N THR A 57 10.94 -10.38 -29.93
CA THR A 57 11.42 -11.33 -28.92
C THR A 57 11.18 -10.81 -27.50
N ALA A 58 11.51 -9.53 -27.25
CA ALA A 58 11.28 -8.89 -25.97
C ALA A 58 9.79 -8.77 -25.63
N GLU A 59 8.91 -8.58 -26.62
CA GLU A 59 7.46 -8.61 -26.42
C GLU A 59 6.97 -9.99 -26.00
N VAL A 60 7.40 -11.05 -26.69
CA VAL A 60 7.06 -12.44 -26.36
C VAL A 60 7.52 -12.80 -24.94
N ILE A 61 8.74 -12.40 -24.55
CA ILE A 61 9.26 -12.60 -23.19
C ILE A 61 8.40 -11.85 -22.17
N ARG A 62 8.09 -10.58 -22.42
CA ARG A 62 7.26 -9.76 -21.52
C ARG A 62 5.85 -10.35 -21.38
N GLU A 63 5.25 -10.83 -22.46
CA GLU A 63 3.91 -11.42 -22.46
C GLU A 63 3.89 -12.77 -21.73
N THR A 64 4.84 -13.65 -22.04
CA THR A 64 5.00 -14.94 -21.34
C THR A 64 5.24 -14.71 -19.85
N GLY A 65 6.05 -13.71 -19.49
CA GLY A 65 6.32 -13.35 -18.11
C GLY A 65 5.05 -12.86 -17.39
N ARG A 66 4.21 -12.07 -18.07
CA ARG A 66 2.91 -11.65 -17.53
C ARG A 66 1.96 -12.83 -17.32
N LYS A 67 1.94 -13.81 -18.23
CA LYS A 67 1.08 -15.01 -18.16
C LYS A 67 1.50 -15.98 -17.06
N VAL A 68 2.80 -16.26 -16.92
CA VAL A 68 3.32 -17.26 -15.96
C VAL A 68 3.54 -16.65 -14.57
N LEU A 69 4.31 -15.56 -14.48
CA LEU A 69 4.68 -14.97 -13.18
C LEU A 69 3.54 -14.12 -12.60
N GLY A 70 2.63 -13.67 -13.46
CA GLY A 70 1.57 -12.74 -13.12
C GLY A 70 2.06 -11.31 -13.00
N VAL A 71 1.11 -10.38 -13.06
CA VAL A 71 1.34 -8.95 -12.84
C VAL A 71 1.09 -8.58 -11.38
N SER A 72 1.86 -7.63 -10.87
CA SER A 72 1.55 -6.98 -9.61
C SER A 72 0.32 -6.08 -9.79
N SER A 73 -0.57 -6.06 -8.79
CA SER A 73 -1.78 -5.22 -8.81
C SER A 73 -1.48 -3.73 -8.62
N GLY A 74 -0.20 -3.34 -8.48
CA GLY A 74 0.21 -1.96 -8.24
C GLY A 74 -0.26 -1.41 -6.89
N ARG A 75 -0.78 -2.26 -5.98
CA ARG A 75 -1.10 -1.79 -4.63
C ARG A 75 0.20 -1.39 -3.94
N ARG A 76 0.31 -0.10 -3.63
CA ARG A 76 1.26 0.42 -2.65
C ARG A 76 1.09 -0.45 -1.40
N LYS A 77 2.17 -1.10 -0.96
CA LYS A 77 2.18 -1.76 0.35
C LYS A 77 1.91 -0.61 1.32
N GLU A 78 0.73 -0.59 1.95
CA GLU A 78 0.35 0.46 2.90
C GLU A 78 1.48 0.61 3.92
N ASP A 79 1.77 1.88 4.20
CA ASP A 79 3.11 2.42 4.27
C ASP A 79 3.96 1.93 5.45
N LYS A 80 5.28 2.06 5.29
CA LYS A 80 6.32 1.87 6.33
C LYS A 80 6.08 2.72 7.59
N GLU A 81 5.18 3.70 7.56
CA GLU A 81 4.80 4.55 8.69
C GLU A 81 3.91 3.84 9.73
N THR A 82 3.36 2.66 9.39
CA THR A 82 2.37 1.93 10.20
C THR A 82 3.01 0.94 11.20
N TRP A 83 4.34 0.80 11.24
CA TRP A 83 5.00 -0.30 11.96
C TRP A 83 4.84 -0.26 13.49
N TRP A 84 4.46 0.89 14.06
CA TRP A 84 4.20 1.07 15.49
C TRP A 84 2.72 1.35 15.79
N TRP A 85 1.82 1.25 14.81
CA TRP A 85 0.39 1.42 15.05
C TRP A 85 -0.13 0.24 15.87
N ASN A 86 -0.38 0.50 17.15
CA ASN A 86 -1.08 -0.43 18.03
C ASN A 86 -2.56 -0.53 17.64
N GLU A 87 -3.25 -1.59 18.07
CA GLU A 87 -4.68 -1.82 17.83
C GLU A 87 -5.52 -0.60 18.25
N GLU A 88 -5.15 0.05 19.35
CA GLU A 88 -5.81 1.25 19.86
C GLU A 88 -5.67 2.48 18.94
N VAL A 89 -4.49 2.65 18.33
CA VAL A 89 -4.24 3.72 17.34
C VAL A 89 -5.08 3.45 16.11
N GLN A 90 -5.10 2.19 15.64
CA GLN A 90 -5.88 1.79 14.49
C GLN A 90 -7.39 2.00 14.72
N ASP A 91 -7.91 1.60 15.87
CA ASP A 91 -9.30 1.79 16.28
C ASP A 91 -9.68 3.28 16.33
N SER A 92 -8.77 4.13 16.82
CA SER A 92 -8.96 5.59 16.85
C SER A 92 -9.00 6.21 15.44
N VAL A 93 -8.14 5.74 14.54
CA VAL A 93 -8.14 6.12 13.12
C VAL A 93 -9.44 5.68 12.44
N GLN A 94 -9.93 4.47 12.73
CA GLN A 94 -11.20 3.99 12.20
C GLN A 94 -12.38 4.82 12.71
N ARG A 95 -12.43 5.15 14.01
CA ARG A 95 -13.48 6.03 14.57
C ARG A 95 -13.51 7.40 13.87
N LYS A 96 -12.36 8.04 13.66
CA LYS A 96 -12.28 9.30 12.90
C LYS A 96 -12.78 9.14 11.46
N ARG A 97 -12.44 8.03 10.79
CA ARG A 97 -12.92 7.74 9.43
C ARG A 97 -14.43 7.59 9.39
N LEU A 98 -15.03 6.91 10.36
CA LEU A 98 -16.47 6.75 10.49
C LEU A 98 -17.16 8.08 10.79
N ALA A 99 -16.65 8.88 11.72
CA ALA A 99 -17.17 10.22 12.02
C ALA A 99 -17.09 11.14 10.79
N LYS A 100 -15.99 11.08 10.03
CA LYS A 100 -15.86 11.80 8.76
C LYS A 100 -16.91 11.35 7.75
N LYS A 101 -17.14 10.04 7.62
CA LYS A 101 -18.16 9.51 6.71
C LYS A 101 -19.57 9.97 7.09
N LYS A 102 -19.90 10.00 8.38
CA LYS A 102 -21.18 10.55 8.89
C LYS A 102 -21.31 12.04 8.58
N TRP A 103 -20.25 12.82 8.81
CA TRP A 103 -20.25 14.25 8.46
C TRP A 103 -20.38 14.48 6.96
N ASP A 104 -19.72 13.67 6.13
CA ASP A 104 -19.82 13.74 4.67
C ASP A 104 -21.25 13.44 4.17
N MET A 105 -22.00 12.59 4.89
CA MET A 105 -23.40 12.23 4.55
C MET A 105 -24.41 13.28 5.01
N ASP A 106 -24.40 13.63 6.30
CA ASP A 106 -25.49 14.42 6.88
C ASP A 106 -25.19 15.92 6.89
N ARG A 107 -23.91 16.32 6.82
CA ARG A 107 -23.42 17.71 6.83
C ARG A 107 -23.97 18.60 7.96
N THR A 108 -24.39 17.99 9.07
CA THR A 108 -24.83 18.66 10.29
C THR A 108 -23.64 19.19 11.11
N GLU A 109 -23.85 20.25 11.91
CA GLU A 109 -22.79 20.83 12.75
C GLU A 109 -22.43 19.90 13.93
N GLU A 110 -23.37 19.11 14.42
CA GLU A 110 -23.14 18.05 15.42
C GLU A 110 -22.13 17.01 14.92
N ASN A 111 -22.35 16.46 13.71
CA ASN A 111 -21.41 15.51 13.09
C ASN A 111 -20.04 16.13 12.82
N ARG A 112 -19.99 17.44 12.54
CA ARG A 112 -18.73 18.17 12.35
C ARG A 112 -17.95 18.28 13.67
N GLN A 113 -18.65 18.52 14.77
CA GLN A 113 -18.05 18.59 16.09
C GLN A 113 -17.55 17.21 16.55
N GLU A 114 -18.35 16.16 16.36
CA GLU A 114 -17.93 14.77 16.61
C GLU A 114 -16.66 14.40 15.82
N TYR A 115 -16.57 14.80 14.54
CA TYR A 115 -15.38 14.58 13.74
C TYR A 115 -14.14 15.29 14.30
N LYS A 116 -14.27 16.55 14.75
CA LYS A 116 -13.16 17.30 15.36
C LYS A 116 -12.68 16.63 16.65
N GLU A 117 -13.60 16.19 17.50
CA GLU A 117 -13.30 15.51 18.74
C GLU A 117 -12.62 14.16 18.49
N CYS A 118 -13.16 13.35 17.58
CA CYS A 118 -12.52 12.11 17.15
C CYS A 118 -11.13 12.35 16.56
N SER A 119 -10.93 13.43 15.81
CA SER A 119 -9.61 13.79 15.27
C SER A 119 -8.63 14.23 16.36
N LYS A 120 -9.10 14.92 17.40
CA LYS A 120 -8.25 15.31 18.54
C LYS A 120 -7.86 14.08 19.36
N LEU A 121 -8.82 13.18 19.63
CA LEU A 121 -8.58 11.94 20.36
C LEU A 121 -7.63 11.00 19.63
N GLU A 122 -7.76 10.89 18.30
CA GLU A 122 -6.82 10.14 17.46
C GLU A 122 -5.38 10.67 17.60
N LEU A 123 -5.18 11.99 17.45
CA LEU A 123 -3.86 12.60 17.57
C LEU A 123 -3.26 12.42 18.97
N LEU A 124 -4.05 12.59 20.02
CA LEU A 124 -3.60 12.37 21.39
C LEU A 124 -3.17 10.92 21.63
N ARG A 125 -3.92 9.94 21.12
CA ARG A 125 -3.57 8.52 21.26
C ARG A 125 -2.32 8.15 20.47
N ILE A 126 -2.18 8.69 19.25
CA ILE A 126 -0.96 8.58 18.45
C ILE A 126 0.24 9.12 19.23
N GLU A 127 0.11 10.31 19.82
CA GLU A 127 1.20 10.95 20.58
C GLU A 127 1.57 10.13 21.82
N MET A 128 0.56 9.70 22.59
CA MET A 128 0.77 8.91 23.81
C MET A 128 1.44 7.58 23.51
N GLU A 129 0.99 6.87 22.48
CA GLU A 129 1.57 5.58 22.11
C GLU A 129 2.95 5.76 21.46
N GLY A 130 3.16 6.84 20.69
CA GLY A 130 4.46 7.25 20.19
C GLY A 130 5.45 7.50 21.33
N CYS A 131 5.09 8.29 22.34
CA CYS A 131 5.92 8.52 23.53
C CYS A 131 6.13 7.24 24.37
N SER A 132 5.14 6.34 24.43
CA SER A 132 5.27 5.02 25.10
C SER A 132 6.29 4.14 24.37
N GLN A 133 6.19 4.06 23.05
CA GLN A 133 7.09 3.28 22.20
C GLN A 133 8.52 3.84 22.21
N VAL A 134 8.68 5.16 22.11
CA VAL A 134 9.98 5.82 22.29
C VAL A 134 10.56 5.48 23.66
N ARG A 135 9.79 5.57 24.75
CA ARG A 135 10.27 5.14 26.07
C ARG A 135 10.64 3.66 26.10
N ARG A 136 9.88 2.77 25.46
CA ARG A 136 10.19 1.33 25.40
C ARG A 136 11.51 1.05 24.67
N VAL A 137 11.75 1.74 23.56
CA VAL A 137 12.97 1.60 22.75
C VAL A 137 14.18 2.19 23.48
N TYR A 138 14.07 3.39 24.05
CA TYR A 138 15.21 4.09 24.66
C TYR A 138 15.47 3.73 26.13
N ARG A 139 14.54 3.07 26.82
CA ARG A 139 14.71 2.60 28.22
C ARG A 139 15.25 1.16 28.30
N GLY A 140 15.55 0.54 27.15
CA GLY A 140 15.99 -0.85 27.04
C GLY A 140 17.51 -1.10 27.01
N ASP A 141 18.38 -0.08 27.04
CA ASP A 141 19.83 -0.26 26.83
C ASP A 141 20.67 0.29 27.99
N GLY A 142 20.39 -0.22 29.19
CA GLY A 142 21.06 0.15 30.44
C GLY A 142 21.68 -1.03 31.21
N ARG A 143 21.94 -2.17 30.56
CA ARG A 143 22.73 -3.26 31.16
C ARG A 143 23.73 -3.81 30.14
N SER A 144 24.84 -3.07 30.05
CA SER A 144 26.20 -3.56 29.92
C SER A 144 26.36 -5.03 29.48
N THR A 145 26.69 -5.21 28.21
CA THR A 145 27.60 -6.26 27.77
C THR A 145 28.94 -6.08 28.52
N LEU A 146 29.06 -6.68 29.70
CA LEU A 146 30.37 -6.95 30.29
C LEU A 146 30.98 -8.12 29.52
N ARG A 147 31.80 -7.73 28.55
CA ARG A 147 33.04 -8.39 28.12
C ARG A 147 33.55 -9.43 29.13
N SER A 148 33.59 -10.69 28.75
CA SER A 148 34.72 -11.64 28.88
C SER A 148 34.37 -12.94 28.16
#